data_AF-A0ABD7U5V0-F1
#
_entry.id   AF-A0ABD7U5V0-F1
#
_cell.length_a   1.000
_cell.length_b   1.000
_cell.length_c   1.000
_cell.angle_alpha   90.00
_cell.angle_beta   90.00
_cell.angle_gamma   90.00
#
_symmetry.space_group_name_H-M   'P 1'
#
loop_
_entity.id
_entity.type
_entity.pdbx_description
1 polymer ?
#
loop_
_entity_poly.entity_id
_entity_poly.type
_entity_poly.pdbx_seq_one_letter_code
_entity_poly.pdbx_strand_id
1 'polypeptide(L)'
;MKIDFRTIEVEDIEGNKSTVDYSNVFGNAIFQKTGDIGELEIARKIYLNGVVDLTPEQAESLKKYAELFVRAIDRLSVINALSACE
;
A
#
# COMPACT_ATOMS: atom_id res chain seq x y z
N MET A 1 8.82 -8.39 5.34
CA MET A 1 8.68 -7.02 5.89
C MET A 1 7.27 -6.82 6.41
N LYS A 2 7.10 -6.13 7.54
CA LYS A 2 5.79 -5.83 8.12
C LYS A 2 5.43 -4.39 7.80
N ILE A 3 4.29 -4.17 7.14
CA ILE A 3 3.81 -2.83 6.78
C ILE A 3 2.48 -2.56 7.48
N ASP A 4 2.36 -1.38 8.10
CA ASP A 4 1.11 -0.86 8.63
C ASP A 4 0.54 0.21 7.66
N PHE A 5 -0.44 -0.20 6.86
CA PHE A 5 -1.11 0.67 5.89
C PHE A 5 -2.02 1.72 6.54
N ARG A 6 -2.25 1.66 7.85
CA ARG A 6 -3.05 2.65 8.58
C ARG A 6 -2.26 3.91 8.93
N THR A 7 -0.93 3.82 8.87
CA THR A 7 -0.01 4.86 9.32
C THR A 7 1.07 5.14 8.28
N ILE A 8 0.69 5.21 7.00
CA ILE A 8 1.64 5.51 5.92
C ILE A 8 2.06 6.97 6.01
N GLU A 9 3.37 7.22 6.00
CA GLU A 9 3.92 8.56 6.01
C GLU A 9 3.69 9.26 4.65
N VAL A 10 3.18 10.47 4.72
CA VAL A 10 2.88 11.33 3.60
C VAL A 10 3.57 12.67 3.81
N GLU A 11 4.40 13.06 2.85
CA GLU A 11 5.11 14.34 2.85
C GLU A 11 4.50 15.26 1.78
N ASP A 12 3.98 16.42 2.22
CA ASP A 12 3.42 17.41 1.30
C ASP A 12 4.49 18.21 0.55
N ILE A 13 4.05 19.10 -0.33
CA ILE A 13 4.95 19.93 -1.16
C ILE A 13 5.78 20.93 -0.33
N GLU A 14 5.40 21.18 0.91
CA GLU A 14 6.10 22.07 1.85
C GLU A 14 7.05 21.28 2.78
N GLY A 15 7.08 19.95 2.66
CA GLY A 15 7.90 19.05 3.48
C GLY A 15 7.25 18.66 4.80
N ASN A 16 5.97 18.98 5.02
CA ASN A 16 5.28 18.58 6.24
C ASN A 16 4.91 17.10 6.16
N LYS A 17 5.23 16.37 7.23
CA LYS A 17 4.94 14.95 7.36
C LYS A 17 3.64 14.72 8.11
N SER A 18 2.81 13.84 7.57
CA SER A 18 1.57 13.37 8.19
C SER A 18 1.41 11.87 7.98
N THR A 19 0.45 11.26 8.67
CA THR A 19 0.13 9.84 8.48
C THR A 19 -1.27 9.71 7.91
N VAL A 20 -1.43 8.86 6.90
CA VAL A 20 -2.71 8.57 6.26
C VAL A 20 -2.99 7.06 6.29
N ASP A 21 -4.24 6.71 6.55
CA ASP A 21 -4.73 5.34 6.48
C ASP A 21 -5.15 5.00 5.05
N TYR A 22 -4.36 4.15 4.40
CA TYR A 22 -4.64 3.59 3.07
C TYR A 22 -5.13 2.14 3.11
N SER A 23 -5.30 1.53 4.29
CA SER A 23 -5.67 0.11 4.42
C SER A 23 -6.94 -0.22 3.63
N ASN A 24 -7.98 0.60 3.78
CA ASN A 24 -9.25 0.38 3.10
C ASN A 24 -9.14 0.60 1.58
N VAL A 25 -8.58 1.74 1.16
CA VAL A 25 -8.52 2.13 -0.26
C VAL A 25 -7.57 1.23 -1.05
N PHE A 26 -6.38 0.96 -0.51
CA PHE A 26 -5.39 0.11 -1.16
C PHE A 26 -5.83 -1.35 -1.18
N GLY A 27 -6.35 -1.88 -0.07
CA GLY A 27 -6.91 -3.23 -0.01
C GLY A 27 -8.02 -3.43 -1.05
N ASN A 28 -8.94 -2.47 -1.18
CA ASN A 28 -9.98 -2.51 -2.21
C ASN A 28 -9.42 -2.42 -3.63
N ALA A 29 -8.43 -1.56 -3.87
CA ALA A 29 -7.83 -1.38 -5.18
C ALA A 29 -7.20 -2.69 -5.69
N ILE A 30 -6.48 -3.41 -4.81
CA ILE A 30 -5.92 -4.73 -5.13
C ILE A 30 -7.07 -5.72 -5.39
N PHE A 31 -8.03 -5.83 -4.46
CA PHE A 31 -9.13 -6.80 -4.53
C PHE A 31 -9.94 -6.70 -5.83
N GLN A 32 -10.20 -5.48 -6.31
CA GLN A 32 -10.98 -5.23 -7.53
C GLN A 32 -10.23 -5.52 -8.83
N LYS A 33 -8.89 -5.58 -8.79
CA LYS A 33 -8.05 -5.57 -10.00
C LYS A 33 -7.18 -6.80 -10.14
N THR A 34 -6.86 -7.49 -9.06
CA THR A 34 -6.06 -8.70 -9.13
C THR A 34 -6.85 -9.90 -9.66
N GLY A 35 -6.17 -10.73 -10.45
CA GLY A 35 -6.61 -12.09 -10.78
C GLY A 35 -5.82 -13.17 -10.03
N ASP A 36 -4.86 -12.77 -9.19
CA ASP A 36 -4.00 -13.68 -8.44
C ASP A 36 -4.58 -13.96 -7.04
N ILE A 37 -4.68 -15.24 -6.69
CA ILE A 37 -5.27 -15.67 -5.40
C ILE A 37 -4.41 -15.22 -4.22
N GLY A 38 -3.09 -15.19 -4.37
CA GLY A 38 -2.17 -14.71 -3.34
C GLY A 38 -2.36 -13.22 -3.06
N GLU A 39 -2.46 -12.41 -4.11
CA GLU A 39 -2.73 -10.97 -4.01
C GLU A 39 -4.13 -10.70 -3.41
N LEU A 40 -5.15 -11.52 -3.72
CA LEU A 40 -6.47 -11.42 -3.09
C LEU A 40 -6.43 -11.62 -1.57
N GLU A 41 -5.67 -12.60 -1.09
CA GLU A 41 -5.54 -12.86 0.35
C GLU A 41 -4.75 -11.75 1.06
N ILE A 42 -3.76 -11.17 0.38
CA ILE A 42 -3.05 -9.97 0.88
C ILE A 42 -4.01 -8.78 0.96
N ALA A 43 -4.79 -8.54 -0.09
CA ALA A 43 -5.77 -7.45 -0.15
C ALA A 43 -6.77 -7.52 1.03
N ARG A 44 -7.28 -8.72 1.32
CA ARG A 44 -8.17 -8.96 2.47
C ARG A 44 -7.50 -8.66 3.80
N LYS A 45 -6.24 -9.08 4.00
CA LYS A 45 -5.49 -8.81 5.23
C LYS A 45 -5.24 -7.32 5.41
N ILE A 46 -4.86 -6.61 4.35
CA ILE A 46 -4.70 -5.15 4.36
C ILE A 46 -6.02 -4.48 4.74
N TYR A 47 -7.13 -4.85 4.09
CA TYR A 47 -8.44 -4.24 4.34
C TYR A 47 -8.95 -4.46 5.77
N LEU A 48 -8.81 -5.69 6.30
CA LEU A 48 -9.39 -6.07 7.60
C LEU A 48 -8.50 -5.68 8.78
N ASN A 49 -7.18 -5.83 8.64
CA ASN A 49 -6.25 -5.67 9.76
C ASN A 49 -5.45 -4.37 9.65
N GLY A 50 -5.33 -3.80 8.45
CA GLY A 50 -4.44 -2.67 8.15
C GLY A 50 -2.96 -3.01 8.15
N VAL A 51 -2.57 -4.16 8.69
CA VAL A 51 -1.17 -4.60 8.85
C VAL A 51 -0.98 -5.94 8.16
N VAL A 52 0.12 -6.09 7.43
CA VAL A 52 0.45 -7.33 6.73
C VAL A 52 1.96 -7.56 6.66
N ASP A 53 2.35 -8.82 6.72
CA ASP A 53 3.71 -9.28 6.44
C ASP A 53 3.82 -9.69 4.97
N LEU A 54 4.75 -9.08 4.25
CA LEU A 54 5.01 -9.28 2.82
C LEU A 54 6.44 -9.75 2.57
N THR A 55 6.65 -10.58 1.55
CA THR A 55 7.99 -10.78 0.97
C THR A 55 8.36 -9.59 0.06
N PRO A 56 9.65 -9.37 -0.26
CA PRO A 56 10.06 -8.36 -1.23
C PRO A 56 9.36 -8.51 -2.59
N GLU A 57 9.19 -9.75 -3.06
CA GLU A 57 8.51 -10.04 -4.34
C GLU A 57 7.02 -9.69 -4.28
N GLN A 58 6.35 -9.96 -3.15
CA GLN A 58 4.98 -9.54 -2.93
C GLN A 58 4.86 -8.02 -2.86
N ALA A 59 5.76 -7.34 -2.14
CA ALA A 59 5.75 -5.89 -2.06
C ALA A 59 5.94 -5.24 -3.44
N GLU A 60 6.86 -5.77 -4.24
CA GLU A 60 7.09 -5.33 -5.62
C GLU A 60 5.85 -5.57 -6.51
N SER A 61 5.23 -6.74 -6.42
CA SER A 61 4.03 -7.06 -7.22
C SER A 61 2.85 -6.13 -6.92
N LEU A 62 2.76 -5.62 -5.69
CA LEU A 62 1.68 -4.74 -5.26
C LEU A 62 1.84 -3.28 -5.71
N LYS A 63 3.06 -2.84 -6.09
CA LYS A 63 3.31 -1.45 -6.53
C LYS A 63 2.43 -1.04 -7.72
N LYS A 64 2.11 -1.99 -8.61
CA LYS A 64 1.22 -1.76 -9.76
C LYS A 64 -0.19 -1.30 -9.35
N TYR A 65 -0.65 -1.62 -8.15
CA TYR A 65 -1.95 -1.17 -7.63
C TYR A 65 -1.89 0.24 -7.04
N ALA A 66 -0.71 0.70 -6.61
CA ALA A 66 -0.53 2.09 -6.16
C ALA A 66 -0.66 3.09 -7.32
N GLU A 67 -0.40 2.66 -8.56
CA GLU A 67 -0.67 3.48 -9.76
C GLU A 67 -2.15 3.84 -9.95
N LEU A 68 -3.06 3.19 -9.22
CA LEU A 68 -4.49 3.50 -9.25
C LEU A 68 -4.87 4.71 -8.38
N PHE A 69 -3.95 5.22 -7.56
CA PHE A 69 -4.19 6.44 -6.78
C PHE A 69 -4.19 7.67 -7.69
N VAL A 70 -5.20 8.52 -7.52
CA VAL A 70 -5.35 9.76 -8.32
C VAL A 70 -4.30 10.80 -7.93
N ARG A 71 -4.02 10.96 -6.62
CA ARG A 71 -3.04 11.93 -6.15
C ARG A 71 -1.65 11.30 -6.19
N ALA A 72 -0.71 11.97 -6.84
CA ALA A 72 0.66 11.49 -6.97
C ALA A 72 1.33 11.27 -5.60
N ILE A 73 1.02 12.12 -4.62
CA ILE A 73 1.51 12.01 -3.25
C ILE A 73 1.05 10.70 -2.57
N ASP A 74 -0.22 10.31 -2.73
CA ASP A 74 -0.74 9.04 -2.18
C ASP A 74 -0.02 7.83 -2.80
N ARG A 75 0.11 7.86 -4.13
CA ARG A 75 0.82 6.82 -4.87
C ARG A 75 2.25 6.68 -4.36
N LEU A 76 3.00 7.79 -4.32
CA LEU A 76 4.40 7.78 -3.93
C LEU A 76 4.57 7.31 -2.50
N SER A 77 3.73 7.76 -1.57
CA SER A 77 3.76 7.31 -0.18
C SER A 77 3.56 5.81 -0.02
N VAL A 78 2.59 5.23 -0.74
CA VAL A 78 2.36 3.77 -0.71
C VAL A 78 3.50 3.01 -1.40
N ILE A 79 4.03 3.50 -2.52
CA ILE A 79 5.19 2.90 -3.20
C ILE A 79 6.43 2.95 -2.30
N ASN A 80 6.66 4.06 -1.60
CA ASN A 80 7.79 4.21 -0.68
C ASN A 80 7.67 3.23 0.49
N ALA A 81 6.47 3.07 1.06
CA ALA A 81 6.24 2.09 2.11
C ALA A 81 6.48 0.65 1.63
N LEU A 82 6.05 0.31 0.40
CA LEU A 82 6.32 -0.98 -0.23
C LEU A 82 7.80 -1.17 -0.59
N SER A 83 8.53 -0.07 -0.78
CA SER A 83 9.96 -0.06 -1.11
C SER A 83 10.85 0.08 0.12
N ALA A 84 10.31 0.15 1.33
CA ALA A 84 11.05 0.39 2.57
C ALA A 84 11.96 -0.78 3.01
N CYS A 85 12.33 -1.67 2.08
CA CYS A 85 13.26 -2.77 2.24
C CYS A 85 13.94 -3.07 0.89
N GLU A 86 14.98 -2.30 0.57
CA GLU A 86 16.26 -2.88 0.13
C GLU A 86 17.17 -3.06 1.35
#